data_AF-A0A914G7B7-F1
#
_entry.id   AF-A0A914G7B7-F1
#
_cell.length_a   1.000
_cell.length_b   1.000
_cell.length_c   1.000
_cell.angle_alpha   90.00
_cell.angle_beta   90.00
_cell.angle_gamma   90.00
#
_symmetry.space_group_name_H-M   'P 1'
#
loop_
_entity.id
_entity.type
_entity.pdbx_description
1 polymer ?
#
loop_
_entity_poly.entity_id
_entity_poly.type
_entity_poly.pdbx_seq_one_letter_code
_entity_poly.pdbx_strand_id
1 'polypeptide(L)'
;PVGAPLFHKLCRLLKNCLSHPLPAIQQKALQSITSIFLRKEICSPYIRELGPNVFDKIRPYVLPEKDAQSPTIETDLPLLQDISELDTLVVQEAIKAIEAVLKVSTTPQKQLMFINLLLRCLARFLCNDPTKELKTLQPHVRKLHEFSFYRINTLGPQHPEAFKMVIQACPAIKLRIERAAQLISKASQQQAALFQQQNAFKNNISTQKPTIELKMDFAAGFTAK
;
A
#
# COMPACT_ATOMS: atom_id res chain seq x y z
N PRO A 1 -37.94 3.62 -19.53
CA PRO A 1 -37.38 3.91 -18.19
C PRO A 1 -36.62 5.26 -18.14
N VAL A 2 -37.10 6.21 -17.34
CA VAL A 2 -36.60 7.60 -17.25
C VAL A 2 -35.12 7.70 -16.80
N GLY A 3 -34.55 6.64 -16.24
CA GLY A 3 -33.16 6.60 -15.77
C GLY A 3 -32.08 6.31 -16.83
N ALA A 4 -32.43 5.73 -17.99
CA ALA A 4 -31.43 5.37 -19.01
C ALA A 4 -30.69 6.58 -19.62
N PRO A 5 -31.36 7.70 -19.95
CA PRO A 5 -30.68 8.89 -20.46
C PRO A 5 -29.70 9.50 -19.44
N LEU A 6 -30.07 9.48 -18.15
CA LEU A 6 -29.22 9.99 -17.07
C LEU A 6 -27.98 9.12 -16.87
N PHE A 7 -28.15 7.78 -16.89
CA PHE A 7 -27.04 6.83 -16.83
C PHE A 7 -25.99 7.09 -17.92
N HIS A 8 -26.42 7.18 -19.18
CA HIS A 8 -25.52 7.41 -20.30
C HIS A 8 -24.84 8.79 -20.22
N LYS A 9 -25.58 9.83 -19.82
CA LYS A 9 -25.03 11.18 -19.64
C LYS A 9 -23.95 11.20 -18.55
N LEU A 10 -24.19 10.54 -17.42
CA LEU A 10 -23.23 10.43 -16.32
C LEU A 10 -21.99 9.63 -16.73
N CYS A 11 -22.17 8.48 -17.39
CA CYS A 11 -21.04 7.67 -17.86
C CYS A 11 -20.17 8.45 -18.86
N ARG A 12 -20.79 9.17 -19.80
CA ARG A 12 -20.05 10.03 -20.74
C ARG A 12 -19.29 11.14 -20.03
N LEU A 13 -19.90 11.81 -19.06
CA LEU A 13 -19.23 12.84 -18.25
C LEU A 13 -18.01 12.27 -17.53
N LEU A 14 -18.17 11.14 -16.83
CA LEU A 14 -17.08 10.50 -16.10
C LEU A 14 -15.95 10.04 -17.04
N LYS A 15 -16.27 9.50 -18.22
CA LYS A 15 -15.28 9.15 -19.26
C LYS A 15 -14.48 10.37 -19.73
N ASN A 16 -15.14 11.50 -19.93
CA ASN A 16 -14.48 12.75 -20.29
C ASN A 16 -13.56 13.24 -19.17
N CYS A 17 -14.01 13.18 -17.92
CA CYS A 17 -13.18 13.55 -16.76
C CYS A 17 -11.97 12.61 -16.59
N LEU A 18 -12.12 11.31 -16.86
CA LEU A 18 -11.01 10.35 -16.86
C LEU A 18 -10.01 10.61 -17.98
N SER A 19 -10.46 11.14 -19.12
CA SER A 19 -9.59 11.45 -20.26
C SER A 19 -9.03 12.88 -20.22
N HIS A 20 -9.36 13.63 -19.16
CA HIS A 20 -8.97 15.03 -19.04
C HIS A 20 -7.44 15.18 -18.84
N PRO A 21 -6.76 16.15 -19.47
CA PRO A 21 -5.31 16.33 -19.34
C PRO A 21 -4.81 16.54 -17.90
N LEU A 22 -5.65 17.11 -17.03
CA LEU A 22 -5.33 17.38 -15.63
C LEU A 22 -5.53 16.13 -14.75
N PRO A 23 -4.48 15.55 -14.14
CA PRO A 23 -4.61 14.34 -13.31
C PRO A 23 -5.48 14.54 -12.08
N ALA A 24 -5.55 15.74 -11.53
CA ALA A 24 -6.44 16.06 -10.40
C ALA A 24 -7.92 15.81 -10.74
N ILE A 25 -8.34 16.09 -11.98
CA ILE A 25 -9.71 15.83 -12.43
C ILE A 25 -9.94 14.32 -12.60
N GLN A 26 -8.95 13.61 -13.16
CA GLN A 26 -9.02 12.15 -13.29
C GLN A 26 -9.15 11.48 -11.90
N GLN A 27 -8.38 11.95 -10.92
CA GLN A 27 -8.44 11.45 -9.53
C GLN A 27 -9.84 11.64 -8.92
N LYS A 28 -10.44 12.83 -9.04
CA LYS A 28 -11.80 13.09 -8.54
C LYS A 28 -12.87 12.28 -9.27
N ALA A 29 -12.70 12.06 -10.56
CA ALA A 29 -13.56 11.17 -11.33
C ALA A 29 -13.45 9.73 -10.81
N LEU A 30 -12.25 9.22 -10.56
CA LEU A 30 -12.03 7.89 -10.00
C LEU A 30 -12.61 7.74 -8.58
N GLN A 31 -12.51 8.75 -7.72
CA GLN A 31 -13.18 8.77 -6.41
C GLN A 31 -14.70 8.62 -6.55
N SER A 32 -15.28 9.34 -7.51
CA SER A 32 -16.72 9.31 -7.79
C SER A 32 -17.13 7.93 -8.34
N ILE A 33 -16.35 7.37 -9.27
CA ILE A 33 -16.58 6.04 -9.84
C ILE A 33 -16.49 4.95 -8.76
N THR A 34 -15.46 5.01 -7.90
CA THR A 34 -15.30 4.09 -6.77
C THR A 34 -16.53 4.09 -5.86
N SER A 35 -17.05 5.29 -5.56
CA SER A 35 -18.27 5.44 -4.75
C SER A 35 -19.50 4.81 -5.41
N ILE A 36 -19.60 4.86 -6.75
CA ILE A 36 -20.67 4.20 -7.52
C ILE A 36 -20.47 2.68 -7.51
N PHE A 37 -19.25 2.19 -7.71
CA PHE A 37 -18.94 0.76 -7.76
C PHE A 37 -19.23 0.04 -6.44
N LEU A 38 -19.14 0.73 -5.30
CA LEU A 38 -19.48 0.18 -3.99
C LEU A 38 -20.99 -0.03 -3.77
N ARG A 39 -21.87 0.58 -4.58
CA ARG A 39 -23.33 0.46 -4.43
C ARG A 39 -23.87 -0.76 -5.16
N LYS A 40 -24.00 -1.88 -4.45
CA LYS A 40 -24.38 -3.19 -5.00
C LYS A 40 -25.68 -3.18 -5.81
N GLU A 41 -26.58 -2.25 -5.50
CA GLU A 41 -27.90 -2.11 -6.12
C GLU A 41 -27.82 -1.57 -7.55
N ILE A 42 -26.78 -0.78 -7.86
CA ILE A 42 -26.66 -0.07 -9.14
C ILE A 42 -25.31 -0.27 -9.84
N CYS A 43 -24.31 -0.86 -9.19
CA CYS A 43 -22.93 -0.87 -9.68
C CYS A 43 -22.75 -1.64 -10.99
N SER A 44 -23.51 -2.71 -11.22
CA SER A 44 -23.32 -3.63 -12.36
C SER A 44 -23.26 -2.94 -13.74
N PRO A 45 -24.23 -2.11 -14.15
CA PRO A 45 -24.15 -1.38 -15.43
C PRO A 45 -22.99 -0.37 -15.46
N TYR A 46 -22.67 0.30 -14.35
CA TYR A 46 -21.54 1.24 -14.30
C TYR A 46 -20.19 0.53 -14.40
N ILE A 47 -20.02 -0.63 -13.75
CA ILE A 47 -18.79 -1.43 -13.83
C ILE A 47 -18.58 -1.90 -15.26
N ARG A 48 -19.64 -2.33 -15.95
CA ARG A 48 -19.57 -2.71 -17.37
C ARG A 48 -19.14 -1.55 -18.26
N GLU A 49 -19.69 -0.36 -18.02
CA GLU A 49 -19.51 0.81 -18.89
C GLU A 49 -18.21 1.60 -18.61
N LEU A 50 -17.78 1.65 -17.34
CA LEU A 50 -16.66 2.48 -16.86
C LEU A 50 -15.45 1.65 -16.43
N GLY A 51 -15.62 0.36 -16.12
CA GLY A 51 -14.55 -0.53 -15.70
C GLY A 51 -13.35 -0.56 -16.66
N PRO A 52 -13.55 -0.64 -17.99
CA PRO A 52 -12.44 -0.56 -18.94
C PRO A 52 -11.64 0.75 -18.82
N ASN A 53 -12.30 1.90 -18.65
CA ASN A 53 -11.63 3.18 -18.52
C ASN A 53 -10.86 3.33 -17.20
N VAL A 54 -11.34 2.71 -16.12
CA VAL A 54 -10.58 2.60 -14.86
C VAL A 54 -9.35 1.73 -15.07
N PHE A 55 -9.51 0.59 -15.77
CA PHE A 55 -8.40 -0.32 -16.06
C PHE A 55 -7.33 0.33 -16.94
N ASP A 56 -7.71 1.17 -17.90
CA ASP A 56 -6.78 1.91 -18.75
C ASP A 56 -5.80 2.79 -17.95
N LYS A 57 -6.17 3.22 -16.74
CA LYS A 57 -5.29 4.02 -15.87
C LYS A 57 -4.20 3.21 -15.19
N ILE A 58 -4.40 1.91 -15.03
CA ILE A 58 -3.38 1.01 -14.49
C ILE A 58 -2.67 0.19 -15.58
N ARG A 59 -3.27 0.08 -16.76
CA ARG A 59 -2.77 -0.75 -17.88
C ARG A 59 -1.29 -0.53 -18.19
N PRO A 60 -0.76 0.71 -18.29
CA PRO A 60 0.65 0.96 -18.61
C PRO A 60 1.63 0.34 -17.61
N TYR A 61 1.17 0.08 -16.38
CA TYR A 61 2.00 -0.45 -15.29
C TYR A 61 1.86 -1.97 -15.11
N VAL A 62 0.86 -2.59 -15.74
CA VAL A 62 0.51 -4.01 -15.52
C VAL A 62 0.84 -4.89 -16.73
N LEU A 63 0.66 -4.35 -17.94
CA LEU A 63 0.93 -5.07 -19.18
C LEU A 63 2.23 -4.52 -19.79
N PRO A 64 3.27 -5.34 -20.01
CA PRO A 64 4.32 -4.94 -20.93
C PRO A 64 3.69 -4.73 -22.31
N GLU A 65 3.98 -3.59 -22.95
CA GLU A 65 3.68 -3.34 -24.36
C GLU A 65 4.11 -4.57 -25.18
N LYS A 66 3.29 -4.96 -26.16
CA LYS A 66 3.35 -6.26 -26.87
C LYS A 66 4.64 -6.53 -27.67
N ASP A 67 5.63 -5.65 -27.63
CA ASP A 67 6.79 -5.68 -28.52
C ASP A 67 8.11 -6.18 -27.88
N ALA A 68 8.04 -7.00 -26.82
CA ALA A 68 9.21 -7.72 -26.37
C ALA A 68 8.89 -9.18 -26.07
N GLN A 69 9.46 -10.08 -26.88
CA GLN A 69 9.68 -11.49 -26.53
C GLN A 69 10.50 -11.60 -25.23
N SER A 70 9.86 -11.44 -24.07
CA SER A 70 10.42 -11.86 -22.77
C SER A 70 9.36 -11.81 -21.67
N PRO A 71 8.99 -12.95 -21.06
CA PRO A 71 8.10 -13.02 -19.91
C PRO A 71 8.89 -12.77 -18.62
N THR A 72 9.47 -11.59 -18.45
CA THR A 72 10.27 -11.28 -17.26
C THR A 72 9.76 -10.02 -16.58
N ILE A 73 9.32 -10.20 -15.34
CA ILE A 73 8.96 -9.14 -14.36
C ILE A 73 10.24 -8.43 -13.86
N GLU A 74 11.35 -8.54 -14.58
CA GLU A 74 12.71 -8.33 -14.04
C GLU A 74 13.29 -6.95 -14.37
N THR A 75 12.58 -6.08 -15.09
CA THR A 75 13.12 -4.77 -15.50
C THR A 75 12.08 -3.65 -15.35
N ASP A 76 11.53 -3.47 -14.15
CA ASP A 76 10.47 -2.48 -13.86
C ASP A 76 10.99 -1.15 -13.28
N LEU A 77 12.29 -1.03 -12.96
CA LEU A 77 12.83 0.16 -12.28
C LEU A 77 12.70 1.48 -13.09
N PRO A 78 12.79 1.50 -14.44
CA PRO A 78 12.58 2.72 -15.21
C PRO A 78 11.14 3.25 -15.11
N LEU A 79 10.15 2.37 -15.03
CA LEU A 79 8.73 2.75 -14.95
C LEU A 79 8.37 3.49 -13.65
N LEU A 80 9.11 3.24 -12.57
CA LEU A 80 8.86 3.84 -11.27
C LEU A 80 9.54 5.20 -11.09
N GLN A 81 10.60 5.51 -11.85
CA GLN A 81 11.36 6.76 -11.70
C GLN A 81 10.70 7.95 -12.41
N ASP A 82 9.99 7.71 -13.52
CA ASP A 82 9.40 8.76 -14.35
C ASP A 82 7.92 9.07 -14.01
N ILE A 83 7.33 8.36 -13.05
CA ILE A 83 5.95 8.62 -12.62
C ILE A 83 5.88 9.94 -11.84
N SER A 84 5.02 10.85 -12.29
CA SER A 84 4.68 12.08 -11.57
C SER A 84 3.91 11.79 -10.28
N GLU A 85 4.05 12.64 -9.26
CA GLU A 85 3.28 12.53 -8.02
C GLU A 85 1.77 12.48 -8.29
N LEU A 86 1.27 13.34 -9.18
CA LEU A 86 -0.14 13.37 -9.54
C LEU A 86 -0.61 12.07 -10.20
N ASP A 87 0.25 11.43 -11.02
CA ASP A 87 -0.05 10.15 -11.65
C ASP A 87 -0.06 9.00 -10.65
N THR A 88 0.79 9.03 -9.62
CA THR A 88 0.71 8.05 -8.52
C THR A 88 -0.66 8.08 -7.83
N LEU A 89 -1.23 9.28 -7.64
CA LEU A 89 -2.53 9.43 -7.00
C LEU A 89 -3.67 8.90 -7.88
N VAL A 90 -3.59 9.10 -9.19
CA VAL A 90 -4.55 8.54 -10.16
C VAL A 90 -4.48 7.02 -10.14
N VAL A 91 -3.28 6.44 -10.16
CA VAL A 91 -3.06 4.98 -10.10
C VAL A 91 -3.63 4.39 -8.81
N GLN A 92 -3.33 4.99 -7.65
CA GLN A 92 -3.86 4.54 -6.36
C GLN A 92 -5.39 4.55 -6.35
N GLU A 93 -6.02 5.56 -6.94
CA GLU A 93 -7.47 5.66 -6.98
C GLU A 93 -8.10 4.67 -7.96
N ALA A 94 -7.44 4.39 -9.08
CA ALA A 94 -7.86 3.34 -10.01
C ALA A 94 -7.78 1.95 -9.36
N ILE A 95 -6.75 1.68 -8.56
CA ILE A 95 -6.63 0.45 -7.77
C ILE A 95 -7.80 0.34 -6.79
N LYS A 96 -8.12 1.41 -6.04
CA LYS A 96 -9.26 1.41 -5.11
C LYS A 96 -10.60 1.17 -5.82
N ALA A 97 -10.76 1.72 -7.03
CA ALA A 97 -11.94 1.45 -7.85
C ALA A 97 -12.05 -0.04 -8.21
N ILE A 98 -10.95 -0.69 -8.57
CA ILE A 98 -10.92 -2.14 -8.85
C ILE A 98 -11.19 -2.95 -7.57
N GLU A 99 -10.62 -2.56 -6.43
CA GLU A 99 -10.95 -3.15 -5.12
C GLU A 99 -12.45 -3.01 -4.78
N ALA A 100 -13.07 -1.89 -5.15
CA ALA A 100 -14.52 -1.73 -4.99
C ALA A 100 -15.30 -2.74 -5.84
N VAL A 101 -14.86 -3.01 -7.07
CA VAL A 101 -15.45 -4.07 -7.92
C VAL A 101 -15.29 -5.45 -7.28
N LEU A 102 -14.11 -5.74 -6.71
CA LEU A 102 -13.86 -6.98 -5.97
C LEU A 102 -14.84 -7.13 -4.79
N LYS A 103 -15.06 -6.08 -4.00
CA LYS A 103 -15.97 -6.09 -2.83
C LYS A 103 -17.43 -6.39 -3.19
N VAL A 104 -17.88 -5.98 -4.37
CA VAL A 104 -19.24 -6.24 -4.85
C VAL A 104 -19.34 -7.51 -5.70
N SER A 105 -18.22 -8.16 -6.01
CA SER A 105 -18.20 -9.40 -6.79
C SER A 105 -18.72 -10.57 -5.95
N THR A 106 -19.80 -11.21 -6.43
CA THR A 106 -20.49 -12.30 -5.72
C THR A 106 -19.95 -13.69 -6.04
N THR A 107 -19.26 -13.87 -7.17
CA THR A 107 -18.79 -15.19 -7.62
C THR A 107 -17.31 -15.40 -7.29
N PRO A 108 -16.92 -16.56 -6.72
CA PRO A 108 -15.52 -16.87 -6.39
C PRO A 108 -14.56 -16.75 -7.58
N GLN A 109 -15.00 -17.13 -8.78
CA GLN A 109 -14.20 -17.03 -10.00
C GLN A 109 -13.84 -15.57 -10.34
N LYS A 110 -14.81 -14.65 -10.29
CA LYS A 110 -14.53 -13.22 -10.50
C LYS A 110 -13.62 -12.65 -9.41
N GLN A 111 -13.83 -13.05 -8.15
CA GLN A 111 -12.96 -12.63 -7.05
C GLN A 111 -11.51 -13.08 -7.31
N LEU A 112 -11.29 -14.33 -7.71
CA LEU A 112 -9.97 -14.84 -8.09
C LEU A 112 -9.35 -14.02 -9.23
N MET A 113 -10.12 -13.68 -10.27
CA MET A 113 -9.64 -12.84 -11.38
C MET A 113 -9.19 -11.45 -10.91
N PHE A 114 -9.99 -10.78 -10.09
CA PHE A 114 -9.65 -9.45 -9.56
C PHE A 114 -8.47 -9.50 -8.58
N ILE A 115 -8.39 -10.52 -7.72
CA ILE A 115 -7.24 -10.74 -6.84
C ILE A 115 -5.97 -10.97 -7.65
N ASN A 116 -6.02 -11.82 -8.68
CA ASN A 116 -4.88 -12.06 -9.56
C ASN A 116 -4.40 -10.77 -10.24
N LEU A 117 -5.34 -9.97 -10.75
CA LEU A 117 -5.04 -8.68 -11.36
C LEU A 117 -4.41 -7.71 -10.36
N LEU A 118 -5.02 -7.54 -9.19
CA LEU A 118 -4.54 -6.64 -8.14
C LEU A 118 -3.16 -7.05 -7.66
N LEU A 119 -2.91 -8.33 -7.41
CA LEU A 119 -1.59 -8.81 -6.96
C LEU A 119 -0.51 -8.59 -8.02
N ARG A 120 -0.80 -8.86 -9.29
CA ARG A 120 0.14 -8.58 -10.38
C ARG A 120 0.45 -7.10 -10.47
N CYS A 121 -0.57 -6.25 -10.40
CA CYS A 121 -0.42 -4.80 -10.45
C CYS A 121 0.37 -4.25 -9.27
N LEU A 122 -0.06 -4.56 -8.03
CA LEU A 122 0.57 -4.07 -6.81
C LEU A 122 2.02 -4.57 -6.68
N ALA A 123 2.30 -5.80 -7.12
CA ALA A 123 3.66 -6.33 -7.12
C ALA A 123 4.59 -5.53 -8.03
N ARG A 124 4.12 -4.98 -9.16
CA ARG A 124 4.93 -4.14 -10.06
C ARG A 124 5.44 -2.87 -9.39
N PHE A 125 4.69 -2.35 -8.42
CA PHE A 125 5.09 -1.18 -7.63
C PHE A 125 6.00 -1.50 -6.43
N LEU A 126 6.30 -2.78 -6.17
CA LEU A 126 7.25 -3.17 -5.14
C LEU A 126 8.69 -3.15 -5.68
N CYS A 127 9.64 -2.68 -4.88
CA CYS A 127 11.05 -2.68 -5.25
C CYS A 127 11.57 -4.12 -5.34
N ASN A 128 12.54 -4.36 -6.22
CA ASN A 128 13.18 -5.67 -6.32
C ASN A 128 14.18 -5.86 -5.18
N ASP A 129 15.02 -4.86 -4.92
CA ASP A 129 15.83 -4.75 -3.70
C ASP A 129 15.42 -3.50 -2.90
N PRO A 130 14.40 -3.62 -2.03
CA PRO A 130 13.87 -2.48 -1.28
C PRO A 130 14.91 -1.85 -0.34
N THR A 131 15.97 -2.57 0.05
CA THR A 131 17.02 -2.06 0.94
C THR A 131 17.88 -0.99 0.28
N LYS A 132 18.09 -1.13 -1.04
CA LYS A 132 18.93 -0.23 -1.85
C LYS A 132 18.10 0.78 -2.61
N GLU A 133 17.05 0.32 -3.29
CA GLU A 133 16.26 1.12 -4.22
C GLU A 133 15.41 2.16 -3.50
N LEU A 134 14.81 1.82 -2.35
CA LEU A 134 13.89 2.74 -1.67
C LEU A 134 14.58 4.04 -1.24
N LYS A 135 15.90 4.03 -1.01
CA LYS A 135 16.67 5.24 -0.65
C LYS A 135 16.92 6.19 -1.82
N THR A 136 16.90 5.68 -3.05
CA THR A 136 17.16 6.46 -4.27
C THR A 136 15.88 6.94 -4.95
N LEU A 137 14.73 6.35 -4.62
CA LEU A 137 13.43 6.73 -5.19
C LEU A 137 12.91 8.07 -4.67
N GLN A 138 12.12 8.74 -5.51
CA GLN A 138 11.41 9.97 -5.16
C GLN A 138 10.33 9.69 -4.07
N PRO A 139 9.97 10.67 -3.21
CA PRO A 139 9.08 10.44 -2.08
C PRO A 139 7.70 9.86 -2.44
N HIS A 140 7.07 10.31 -3.52
CA HIS A 140 5.77 9.78 -3.98
C HIS A 140 5.85 8.34 -4.47
N VAL A 141 6.97 7.93 -5.07
CA VAL A 141 7.19 6.55 -5.51
C VAL A 141 7.36 5.63 -4.30
N ARG A 142 8.04 6.09 -3.24
CA ARG A 142 8.11 5.35 -1.96
C ARG A 142 6.73 5.19 -1.32
N LYS A 143 5.91 6.26 -1.33
CA LYS A 143 4.52 6.17 -0.85
C LYS A 143 3.70 5.18 -1.69
N LEU A 144 3.92 5.11 -3.01
CA LEU A 144 3.25 4.13 -3.86
C LEU A 144 3.70 2.69 -3.54
N HIS A 145 4.98 2.48 -3.24
CA HIS A 145 5.50 1.20 -2.75
C HIS A 145 4.83 0.79 -1.43
N GLU A 146 4.81 1.68 -0.44
CA GLU A 146 4.18 1.44 0.88
C GLU A 146 2.68 1.18 0.74
N PHE A 147 1.98 1.98 -0.06
CA PHE A 147 0.58 1.78 -0.40
C PHE A 147 0.37 0.38 -0.98
N SER A 148 1.20 -0.02 -1.94
CA SER A 148 1.02 -1.29 -2.64
C SER A 148 1.25 -2.49 -1.72
N PHE A 149 2.29 -2.41 -0.89
CA PHE A 149 2.57 -3.43 0.12
C PHE A 149 1.44 -3.54 1.15
N TYR A 150 0.94 -2.41 1.64
CA TYR A 150 -0.20 -2.38 2.56
C TYR A 150 -1.44 -3.05 1.96
N ARG A 151 -1.77 -2.76 0.70
CA ARG A 151 -2.91 -3.37 -0.01
C ARG A 151 -2.75 -4.88 -0.18
N ILE A 152 -1.57 -5.35 -0.57
CA ILE A 152 -1.29 -6.79 -0.67
C ILE A 152 -1.54 -7.48 0.69
N ASN A 153 -1.04 -6.90 1.78
CA ASN A 153 -1.24 -7.45 3.13
C ASN A 153 -2.69 -7.41 3.61
N THR A 154 -3.51 -6.50 3.08
CA THR A 154 -4.96 -6.49 3.38
C THR A 154 -5.70 -7.55 2.56
N LEU A 155 -5.31 -7.80 1.32
CA LEU A 155 -5.94 -8.79 0.43
C LEU A 155 -5.75 -10.22 0.94
N GLY A 156 -4.59 -10.55 1.53
CA GLY A 156 -4.28 -11.90 2.01
C GLY A 156 -5.32 -12.43 3.01
N PRO A 157 -5.54 -11.75 4.16
CA PRO A 157 -6.55 -12.16 5.14
C PRO A 157 -8.00 -12.03 4.65
N GLN A 158 -8.29 -11.10 3.75
CA GLN A 158 -9.65 -10.90 3.22
C GLN A 158 -10.06 -11.97 2.21
N HIS A 159 -9.09 -12.52 1.46
CA HIS A 159 -9.34 -13.48 0.38
C HIS A 159 -8.28 -14.60 0.37
N PRO A 160 -8.17 -15.40 1.45
CA PRO A 160 -7.04 -16.32 1.66
C PRO A 160 -6.88 -17.37 0.55
N GLU A 161 -7.99 -18.01 0.14
CA GLU A 161 -7.97 -19.05 -0.90
C GLU A 161 -7.50 -18.50 -2.25
N ALA A 162 -8.12 -17.41 -2.71
CA ALA A 162 -7.78 -16.79 -3.99
C ALA A 162 -6.35 -16.25 -3.98
N PHE A 163 -5.93 -15.62 -2.88
CA PHE A 163 -4.57 -15.12 -2.71
C PHE A 163 -3.55 -16.25 -2.79
N LYS A 164 -3.78 -17.36 -2.06
CA LYS A 164 -2.90 -18.54 -2.07
C LYS A 164 -2.76 -19.13 -3.47
N MET A 165 -3.86 -19.28 -4.21
CA MET A 165 -3.81 -19.79 -5.60
C MET A 165 -2.92 -18.91 -6.50
N VAL A 166 -3.04 -17.59 -6.41
CA VAL A 166 -2.25 -16.67 -7.24
C VAL A 166 -0.76 -16.72 -6.87
N ILE A 167 -0.44 -16.73 -5.57
CA ILE A 167 0.93 -16.80 -5.08
C ILE A 167 1.60 -18.13 -5.47
N GLN A 168 0.87 -19.24 -5.42
CA GLN A 168 1.36 -20.55 -5.86
C GLN A 168 1.58 -20.60 -7.38
N ALA A 169 0.70 -19.97 -8.16
CA ALA A 169 0.82 -19.92 -9.62
C ALA A 169 1.92 -18.97 -10.11
N CYS A 170 2.39 -18.03 -9.29
CA CYS A 170 3.33 -16.98 -9.70
C CYS A 170 4.44 -16.77 -8.64
N PRO A 171 5.50 -17.60 -8.64
CA PRO A 171 6.57 -17.53 -7.65
C PRO A 171 7.32 -16.19 -7.67
N ALA A 172 7.41 -15.50 -8.82
CA ALA A 172 8.00 -14.17 -8.91
C ALA A 172 7.28 -13.11 -8.05
N ILE A 173 5.93 -13.16 -8.01
CA ILE A 173 5.11 -12.26 -7.18
C ILE A 173 5.38 -12.56 -5.70
N LYS A 174 5.39 -13.85 -5.34
CA LYS A 174 5.70 -14.31 -3.98
C LYS A 174 7.03 -13.73 -3.50
N LEU A 175 8.08 -13.90 -4.30
CA LEU A 175 9.42 -13.46 -3.96
C LEU A 175 9.51 -11.94 -3.79
N ARG A 176 8.83 -11.15 -4.64
CA ARG A 176 8.78 -9.67 -4.49
C ARG A 176 8.09 -9.26 -3.19
N ILE A 177 6.98 -9.91 -2.83
CA ILE A 177 6.26 -9.64 -1.58
C ILE A 177 7.13 -9.99 -0.36
N GLU A 178 7.81 -11.13 -0.38
CA GLU A 178 8.71 -11.56 0.71
C GLU A 178 9.86 -10.58 0.91
N ARG A 179 10.48 -10.10 -0.17
CA ARG A 179 11.54 -9.08 -0.10
C ARG A 179 11.03 -7.76 0.51
N ALA A 180 9.85 -7.30 0.09
CA ALA A 180 9.23 -6.11 0.66
C ALA A 180 8.92 -6.29 2.17
N ALA A 181 8.45 -7.47 2.57
CA ALA A 181 8.15 -7.79 3.97
C ALA A 181 9.40 -7.84 4.88
N GLN A 182 10.52 -8.37 4.36
CA GLN A 182 11.80 -8.43 5.10
C GLN A 182 12.35 -7.06 5.49
N LEU A 183 12.04 -6.00 4.72
CA LEU A 183 12.47 -4.65 5.06
C LEU A 183 11.75 -4.13 6.32
N ILE A 184 10.46 -4.40 6.45
CA ILE A 184 9.65 -3.93 7.59
C ILE A 184 10.03 -4.68 8.87
N SER A 185 10.29 -5.99 8.78
CA SER A 185 10.75 -6.75 9.94
C SER A 185 12.11 -6.27 10.44
N LYS A 186 13.04 -5.93 9.53
CA LYS A 186 14.35 -5.34 9.88
C LYS A 186 14.21 -3.95 10.50
N ALA A 187 13.34 -3.10 9.98
CA ALA A 187 13.07 -1.78 10.56
C ALA A 187 12.45 -1.88 11.97
N SER A 188 11.50 -2.80 12.17
CA SER A 188 10.89 -3.05 13.47
C SER A 188 11.89 -3.64 14.48
N GLN A 189 12.80 -4.51 14.03
CA GLN A 189 13.88 -5.05 14.86
C GLN A 189 14.90 -3.96 15.24
N GLN A 190 15.25 -3.05 14.34
CA GLN A 190 16.14 -1.91 14.64
C GLN A 190 15.51 -0.94 15.63
N GLN A 191 14.22 -0.64 15.51
CA GLN A 191 13.52 0.18 16.50
C GLN A 191 13.47 -0.52 17.86
N ALA A 192 13.14 -1.82 17.91
CA ALA A 192 13.16 -2.60 19.15
C ALA A 192 14.57 -2.64 19.78
N ALA A 193 15.63 -2.77 18.97
CA ALA A 193 17.01 -2.73 19.43
C ALA A 193 17.41 -1.35 19.97
N LEU A 194 16.97 -0.25 19.34
CA LEU A 194 17.19 1.12 19.83
C LEU A 194 16.46 1.39 21.16
N PHE A 195 15.22 0.89 21.31
CA PHE A 195 14.49 0.93 22.57
C PHE A 195 15.17 0.09 23.66
N GLN A 196 15.71 -1.08 23.32
CA GLN A 196 16.50 -1.90 24.26
C GLN A 196 17.82 -1.22 24.64
N GLN A 197 18.49 -0.52 23.71
CA GLN A 197 19.73 0.22 23.99
C GLN A 197 19.49 1.44 24.89
N GLN A 198 18.37 2.15 24.71
CA GLN A 198 17.96 3.23 25.64
C GLN A 198 17.61 2.70 27.04
N ASN A 199 16.97 1.53 27.13
CA ASN A 199 16.69 0.90 28.43
C ASN A 199 17.95 0.31 29.09
N ALA A 200 18.93 -0.17 28.32
CA ALA A 200 20.23 -0.60 28.84
C ALA A 200 21.05 0.57 29.39
N PHE A 201 20.93 1.77 28.80
CA PHE A 201 21.55 2.99 29.33
C PHE A 201 20.88 3.48 30.63
N LYS A 202 19.56 3.34 30.76
CA LYS A 202 18.84 3.69 32.00
C LYS A 202 19.11 2.72 33.15
N ASN A 203 19.34 1.44 32.88
CA ASN A 203 19.69 0.44 33.89
C ASN A 203 21.17 0.48 34.34
N ASN A 204 22.04 1.22 33.64
CA ASN A 204 23.44 1.42 34.05
C ASN A 204 23.67 2.69 34.89
N ILE A 205 22.63 3.49 35.13
CA ILE A 205 22.70 4.71 35.97
C ILE A 205 22.15 4.46 37.38
N SER A 206 21.64 3.26 37.69
CA SER A 206 21.07 2.92 39.00
C SER A 206 21.99 2.14 39.95
N THR A 207 23.30 2.06 39.68
CA THR A 207 24.29 1.49 40.64
C THR A 207 25.19 2.51 41.34
N GLN A 208 25.02 3.81 41.11
CA GLN A 208 25.55 4.81 42.05
C GLN A 208 24.45 5.23 43.01
N LYS A 209 24.34 4.48 44.11
CA LYS A 209 23.63 4.90 45.32
C LYS A 209 24.40 6.10 45.90
N PRO A 210 23.88 7.34 45.87
CA PRO A 210 24.44 8.37 46.73
C PRO A 210 24.00 8.03 48.16
N THR A 211 24.92 7.46 48.94
CA THR A 211 24.74 7.30 50.38
C THR A 211 24.75 8.71 50.98
N ILE A 212 23.58 9.29 51.17
CA ILE A 212 23.40 10.46 52.04
C ILE A 212 23.49 9.91 53.48
N GLU A 213 24.69 9.92 54.05
CA GLU A 213 24.88 9.71 55.48
C GLU A 213 24.50 11.01 56.21
N LEU A 214 23.26 11.08 56.69
CA LEU A 214 22.88 12.00 57.76
C LEU A 214 23.52 11.50 59.06
N LYS A 215 24.75 11.93 59.34
CA LYS A 215 25.31 11.85 60.70
C LYS A 215 24.71 12.97 61.54
N MET A 216 23.72 12.62 62.36
CA MET A 216 23.37 13.43 63.52
C MET A 216 24.20 12.93 64.70
N ASP A 217 25.28 13.65 65.01
CA ASP A 217 26.03 13.46 66.25
C ASP A 217 25.26 14.11 67.41
N PHE A 218 24.67 13.29 68.29
CA PHE A 218 24.12 13.74 69.57
C PHE A 218 24.63 12.84 70.70
N ALA A 219 25.83 13.14 71.18
CA ALA A 219 26.36 12.80 72.51
C ALA A 219 27.68 13.58 72.65
N ALA A 220 28.05 14.28 73.71
CA ALA A 220 27.58 14.50 75.07
C ALA A 220 28.17 15.88 75.49
N GLY A 221 27.63 16.70 76.39
CA GLY A 221 27.34 16.43 77.79
C GLY A 221 28.10 17.47 78.65
N PHE A 222 27.42 18.09 79.62
CA PHE A 222 28.02 18.77 80.77
C PHE A 222 26.93 18.78 81.86
N THR A 223 26.87 17.74 82.71
CA THR A 223 27.44 17.62 84.07
C THR A 223 26.99 18.71 85.05
N ALA A 224 26.47 18.22 86.17
CA ALA A 224 25.81 18.90 87.28
C ALA A 224 26.65 19.94 88.04
N LYS A 225 25.93 20.84 88.71
CA LYS A 225 26.17 21.21 90.10
C LYS A 225 24.86 21.56 90.78
#